data_AF-W1XU52-F1
#
_entry.id   AF-W1XU52-F1
#
_cell.length_a   1.000
_cell.length_b   1.000
_cell.length_c   1.000
_cell.angle_alpha   90.00
_cell.angle_beta   90.00
_cell.angle_gamma   90.00
#
_symmetry.space_group_name_H-M   'P 1'
#
loop_
_entity.id
_entity.type
_entity.pdbx_description
1 polymer ?
#
loop_
_entity_poly.entity_id
_entity_poly.type
_entity_poly.pdbx_seq_one_letter_code
_entity_poly.pdbx_strand_id
1 'polypeptide(L)'
;YTSPKVIVHIVNFDEPREWAHLVTGDILFSAMGTNRKQAGSKEAQWTVDYTYQYEMARIAAQNGVKKYGLVSSLGANPKSKFFYLSMKGQLEDVILELPFE
;
A
#
# COMPACT_ATOMS: atom_id res chain seq x y z
N TYR A 1 2.44 -6.92 -24.23
CA TYR A 1 1.69 -5.95 -23.40
C TYR A 1 2.48 -4.65 -23.25
N THR A 2 2.74 -3.94 -24.35
CA THR A 2 3.43 -2.64 -24.32
C THR A 2 2.50 -1.61 -24.94
N SER A 3 1.81 -0.85 -24.10
CA SER A 3 0.97 0.27 -24.50
C SER A 3 1.73 1.56 -24.20
N PRO A 4 1.71 2.57 -25.08
CA PRO A 4 2.34 3.87 -24.79
C PRO A 4 1.68 4.62 -23.61
N LYS A 5 0.49 4.17 -23.17
CA LYS A 5 -0.23 4.72 -22.02
C LYS A 5 0.22 4.14 -20.68
N VAL A 6 1.13 3.15 -20.69
CA VAL A 6 1.58 2.45 -19.47
C VAL A 6 3.07 2.68 -19.32
N ILE A 7 3.45 3.30 -18.21
CA ILE A 7 4.84 3.47 -17.79
C ILE A 7 5.07 2.52 -16.61
N VAL A 8 6.12 1.70 -16.69
CA VAL A 8 6.47 0.74 -15.65
C VAL A 8 7.74 1.23 -14.95
N HIS A 9 7.66 1.34 -13.62
CA HIS A 9 8.80 1.64 -12.78
C HIS A 9 9.17 0.39 -11.98
N ILE A 10 10.44 0.00 -12.04
CA ILE A 10 11.01 -1.04 -11.18
C ILE A 10 11.68 -0.31 -10.03
N VAL A 11 11.28 -0.63 -8.80
CA VAL A 11 11.72 0.08 -7.59
C VAL A 11 12.12 -0.89 -6.49
N ASN A 12 13.01 -0.45 -5.60
CA ASN A 12 13.27 -1.12 -4.34
C ASN A 12 12.39 -0.50 -3.24
N PHE A 13 11.42 -1.26 -2.73
CA PHE A 13 10.49 -0.76 -1.71
C PHE A 13 11.17 -0.40 -0.38
N ASP A 14 12.36 -0.92 -0.12
CA ASP A 14 13.14 -0.59 1.08
C ASP A 14 13.84 0.79 0.98
N GLU A 15 13.91 1.38 -0.22
CA GLU A 15 14.60 2.66 -0.46
C GLU A 15 13.65 3.72 -1.07
N PRO A 16 12.61 4.17 -0.32
CA PRO A 16 11.58 5.09 -0.82
C PRO A 16 12.12 6.40 -1.37
N ARG A 17 13.27 6.87 -0.89
CA ARG A 17 13.90 8.11 -1.37
C ARG A 17 14.28 8.04 -2.85
N GLU A 18 14.56 6.86 -3.38
CA GLU A 18 14.95 6.68 -4.78
C GLU A 18 13.77 6.83 -5.74
N TRP A 19 12.53 6.56 -5.30
CA TRP A 19 11.36 6.51 -6.16
C TRP A 19 10.20 7.39 -5.72
N ALA A 20 10.26 8.05 -4.56
CA ALA A 20 9.17 8.87 -4.06
C ALA A 20 8.70 9.93 -5.08
N HIS A 21 9.64 10.53 -5.82
CA HIS A 21 9.36 11.52 -6.85
C HIS A 21 8.55 10.98 -8.05
N LEU A 22 8.49 9.66 -8.24
CA LEU A 22 7.74 9.01 -9.31
C LEU A 22 6.25 8.86 -8.96
N VAL A 23 5.90 8.89 -7.67
CA VAL A 23 4.53 8.66 -7.19
C VAL A 23 3.69 9.93 -7.39
N THR A 24 3.20 10.12 -8.60
CA THR A 24 2.43 11.30 -9.01
C THR A 24 1.19 10.88 -9.80
N GLY A 25 0.14 11.71 -9.77
CA GLY A 25 -1.10 11.47 -10.51
C GLY A 25 -2.34 11.95 -9.76
N ASP A 26 -3.51 11.74 -10.35
CA ASP A 26 -4.79 12.15 -9.76
C ASP A 26 -5.30 11.13 -8.72
N ILE A 27 -5.08 9.84 -8.98
CA ILE A 27 -5.58 8.72 -8.19
C ILE A 27 -4.48 7.66 -8.04
N LEU A 28 -4.24 7.21 -6.81
CA LEU A 28 -3.42 6.03 -6.53
C LEU A 28 -4.34 4.82 -6.29
N PHE A 29 -4.17 3.76 -7.07
CA PHE A 29 -4.77 2.45 -6.80
C PHE A 29 -3.74 1.54 -6.18
N SER A 30 -4.05 0.97 -5.02
CA SER A 30 -3.17 0.06 -4.33
C SER A 30 -3.76 -1.34 -4.22
N ALA A 31 -3.06 -2.29 -4.85
CA ALA A 31 -3.47 -3.69 -4.94
C ALA A 31 -2.34 -4.67 -4.63
N MET A 32 -1.23 -4.20 -4.04
CA MET A 32 -0.14 -5.06 -3.60
C MET A 32 -0.53 -5.84 -2.34
N GLY A 33 -0.18 -7.11 -2.30
CA GLY A 33 -0.33 -7.94 -1.12
C GLY A 33 0.31 -9.29 -1.35
N THR A 34 0.58 -10.00 -0.26
CA THR A 34 1.12 -11.35 -0.27
C THR A 34 0.34 -12.22 0.71
N ASN A 35 0.49 -13.53 0.59
CA ASN A 35 0.01 -14.45 1.62
C ASN A 35 1.18 -14.90 2.50
N ARG A 36 0.87 -15.37 3.71
CA ARG A 36 1.87 -15.83 4.67
C ARG A 36 2.83 -16.89 4.11
N LYS A 37 2.33 -17.75 3.20
CA LYS A 37 3.16 -18.80 2.59
C LYS A 37 4.21 -18.22 1.65
N GLN A 38 3.84 -17.23 0.83
CA GLN A 38 4.77 -16.54 -0.07
C GLN A 38 5.71 -15.61 0.67
N ALA A 39 5.22 -14.91 1.69
CA ALA A 39 6.05 -14.04 2.53
C ALA A 39 7.06 -14.80 3.39
N GLY A 40 6.75 -16.05 3.77
CA GLY A 40 7.59 -16.90 4.62
C GLY A 40 7.41 -16.66 6.12
N SER A 41 7.00 -15.46 6.55
CA SER A 41 6.70 -15.16 7.96
C SER A 41 5.58 -14.12 8.11
N LYS A 42 5.13 -13.90 9.36
CA LYS A 42 4.15 -12.83 9.65
C LYS A 42 4.77 -11.46 9.49
N GLU A 43 6.03 -11.33 9.90
CA GLU A 43 6.80 -10.09 9.87
C GLU A 43 7.06 -9.68 8.43
N ALA A 44 7.47 -10.61 7.56
CA ALA A 44 7.64 -10.35 6.14
C ALA A 44 6.31 -10.01 5.46
N GLN A 45 5.21 -10.68 5.85
CA GLN A 45 3.88 -10.33 5.34
C GLN A 45 3.49 -8.93 5.79
N TRP A 46 3.77 -8.55 7.04
CA TRP A 46 3.53 -7.20 7.54
C TRP A 46 4.28 -6.15 6.75
N THR A 47 5.56 -6.36 6.48
CA THR A 47 6.37 -5.44 5.68
C THR A 47 5.73 -5.17 4.32
N VAL A 48 5.26 -6.21 3.63
CA VAL A 48 4.66 -6.07 2.30
C VAL A 48 3.23 -5.50 2.36
N ASP A 49 2.35 -6.12 3.14
CA ASP A 49 0.92 -5.82 3.15
C ASP A 49 0.54 -4.60 3.98
N TYR A 50 1.42 -4.12 4.87
CA TYR A 50 1.20 -2.95 5.71
C TYR A 50 2.25 -1.87 5.44
N THR A 51 3.54 -2.15 5.67
CA THR A 51 4.58 -1.11 5.69
C THR A 51 4.77 -0.47 4.31
N TYR A 52 5.04 -1.26 3.27
CA TYR A 52 5.23 -0.72 1.92
C TYR A 52 3.97 -0.07 1.37
N GLN A 53 2.81 -0.66 1.71
CA GLN A 53 1.48 -0.14 1.38
C GLN A 53 1.26 1.27 1.97
N TYR A 54 1.49 1.42 3.28
CA TYR A 54 1.36 2.69 3.97
C TYR A 54 2.36 3.72 3.46
N GLU A 55 3.64 3.36 3.29
CA GLU A 55 4.66 4.29 2.80
C GLU A 55 4.33 4.83 1.41
N MET A 56 3.84 3.98 0.50
CA MET A 56 3.40 4.41 -0.83
C MET A 56 2.23 5.39 -0.76
N ALA A 57 1.23 5.13 0.08
CA ALA A 57 0.11 6.04 0.28
C ALA A 57 0.55 7.36 0.93
N ARG A 58 1.41 7.31 1.95
CA ARG A 58 1.98 8.49 2.62
C ARG A 58 2.71 9.38 1.62
N ILE A 59 3.57 8.80 0.78
CA ILE A 59 4.30 9.52 -0.27
C ILE A 59 3.34 10.11 -1.30
N ALA A 60 2.33 9.37 -1.74
CA ALA A 60 1.33 9.87 -2.69
C ALA A 60 0.57 11.08 -2.14
N ALA A 61 0.13 11.02 -0.88
CA ALA A 61 -0.49 12.15 -0.20
C ALA A 61 0.45 13.36 -0.11
N GLN A 62 1.73 13.14 0.25
CA GLN A 62 2.74 14.20 0.30
C GLN A 62 3.00 14.85 -1.06
N ASN A 63 2.91 14.08 -2.14
CA ASN A 63 3.05 14.56 -3.51
C ASN A 63 1.77 15.20 -4.08
N GLY A 64 0.69 15.27 -3.28
CA GLY A 64 -0.57 15.90 -3.69
C GLY A 64 -1.50 15.02 -4.52
N VAL A 65 -1.31 13.70 -4.53
CA VAL A 65 -2.30 12.77 -5.07
C VAL A 65 -3.58 12.88 -4.24
N LYS A 66 -4.71 13.12 -4.91
CA LYS A 66 -5.96 13.49 -4.24
C LYS A 66 -6.77 12.29 -3.76
N LYS A 67 -6.78 11.20 -4.53
CA LYS A 67 -7.65 10.05 -4.26
C LYS A 67 -6.85 8.77 -4.09
N TYR A 68 -7.31 7.92 -3.18
CA TYR A 68 -6.68 6.64 -2.91
C TYR A 68 -7.69 5.51 -2.93
N GLY A 69 -7.43 4.47 -3.73
CA GLY A 69 -8.22 3.25 -3.79
C GLY A 69 -7.44 2.06 -3.25
N LEU A 70 -7.71 1.65 -2.01
CA LEU A 70 -7.10 0.47 -1.40
C LEU A 70 -7.92 -0.79 -1.66
N VAL A 71 -7.29 -1.81 -2.22
CA VAL A 71 -7.83 -3.17 -2.23
C VAL A 71 -7.56 -3.82 -0.89
N SER A 72 -8.56 -3.80 -0.01
CA SER A 72 -8.49 -4.42 1.32
C SER A 72 -9.10 -5.83 1.32
N SER A 73 -9.67 -6.26 2.46
CA SER A 73 -10.22 -7.59 2.66
C SER A 73 -11.56 -7.54 3.37
N LEU A 74 -12.47 -8.43 2.97
CA LEU A 74 -13.75 -8.58 3.62
C LEU A 74 -13.55 -8.93 5.10
N GLY A 75 -14.09 -8.09 5.99
CA GLY A 75 -13.95 -8.25 7.44
C GLY A 75 -12.60 -7.77 8.01
N ALA A 76 -11.85 -6.94 7.27
CA ALA A 76 -10.76 -6.16 7.83
C ALA A 76 -11.24 -5.44 9.10
N ASN A 77 -10.51 -5.64 10.20
CA ASN A 77 -10.87 -5.08 11.50
C ASN A 77 -9.61 -5.06 12.36
N PRO A 78 -9.11 -3.88 12.77
CA PRO A 78 -7.88 -3.74 13.55
C PRO A 78 -7.92 -4.56 14.87
N LYS A 79 -9.11 -4.80 15.43
CA LYS A 79 -9.34 -5.55 16.67
C LYS A 79 -9.55 -7.05 16.46
N SER A 80 -9.42 -7.56 15.23
CA SER A 80 -9.59 -8.99 14.93
C SER A 80 -8.54 -9.84 15.63
N LYS A 81 -8.92 -11.04 16.08
CA LYS A 81 -7.96 -12.05 16.58
C LYS A 81 -7.17 -12.72 15.46
N PHE A 82 -7.62 -12.58 14.21
CA PHE A 82 -6.93 -13.12 13.04
C PHE A 82 -5.92 -12.11 12.51
N PHE A 83 -4.64 -12.50 12.52
CA PHE A 83 -3.51 -11.66 12.12
C PHE A 83 -3.74 -10.89 10.82
N TYR A 84 -4.17 -11.57 9.75
CA TYR A 84 -4.37 -10.94 8.44
C TYR A 84 -5.46 -9.87 8.46
N LEU A 85 -6.60 -10.15 9.09
CA LEU A 85 -7.72 -9.20 9.18
C LEU A 85 -7.39 -8.01 10.10
N SER A 86 -6.63 -8.27 11.18
CA SER A 86 -6.12 -7.21 12.06
C SER A 86 -5.16 -6.30 11.32
N MET A 87 -4.18 -6.86 10.62
CA MET A 87 -3.21 -6.10 9.82
C MET A 87 -3.90 -5.25 8.74
N LYS A 88 -4.84 -5.82 7.98
CA LYS A 88 -5.58 -5.07 6.96
C LYS A 88 -6.44 -3.95 7.57
N GLY A 89 -7.11 -4.21 8.69
CA GLY A 89 -7.88 -3.17 9.38
C GLY A 89 -7.00 -2.07 9.99
N GLN A 90 -5.83 -2.41 10.52
CA GLN A 90 -4.88 -1.40 10.99
C GLN A 90 -4.34 -0.54 9.84
N LEU A 91 -4.17 -1.11 8.65
CA LEU A 91 -3.77 -0.34 7.47
C LEU A 91 -4.90 0.61 7.05
N GLU A 92 -6.15 0.14 7.02
CA GLU A 92 -7.31 0.99 6.72
C GLU A 92 -7.36 2.20 7.65
N ASP A 93 -7.22 1.99 8.96
CA ASP A 93 -7.26 3.08 9.97
C ASP A 93 -6.22 4.17 9.67
N VAL A 94 -4.94 3.80 9.48
CA VAL A 94 -3.87 4.80 9.26
C VAL A 94 -3.95 5.47 7.89
N ILE A 95 -4.54 4.81 6.90
CA ILE A 95 -4.79 5.40 5.58
C ILE A 95 -5.88 6.47 5.67
N LEU A 96 -6.92 6.25 6.47
CA LEU A 96 -7.99 7.23 6.67
C LEU A 96 -7.52 8.52 7.36
N GLU A 97 -6.37 8.47 8.03
CA GLU A 97 -5.73 9.65 8.64
C GLU A 97 -4.92 10.48 7.62
N LEU A 98 -4.64 9.95 6.43
CA LEU A 98 -3.93 10.69 5.37
C LEU A 98 -4.87 11.68 4.66
N PRO A 99 -4.36 12.81 4.15
CA PRO A 99 -5.16 13.91 3.61
C PRO A 99 -5.67 13.65 2.17
N PHE A 100 -6.26 12.48 1.93
CA PHE A 100 -6.98 12.16 0.69
C PHE A 100 -8.42 12.71 0.72
N GLU A 101 -8.97 12.99 -0.46
CA GLU A 101 -10.35 13.46 -0.69
C GLU A 101 -11.40 12.35 -0.63
#